data_AF-A0A4Q2JMJ4-F1
#
_entry.id   AF-A0A4Q2JMJ4-F1
#
_cell.length_a   1.000
_cell.length_b   1.000
_cell.length_c   1.000
_cell.angle_alpha   90.00
_cell.angle_beta   90.00
_cell.angle_gamma   90.00
#
_symmetry.space_group_name_H-M   'P 1'
#
loop_
_entity.id
_entity.type
_entity.pdbx_description
1 polymer ?
#
loop_
_entity_poly.entity_id
_entity_poly.type
_entity_poly.pdbx_seq_one_letter_code
_entity_poly.pdbx_strand_id
1 'polypeptide(L)'
;GEVVVSATDAAVGGAELAADWTAVSRAIVRLTLADEGEGLRTGELLVRGSVPLERIALIAVSNDRVRDRVRAALKAVGANTRVAVYPPWFLGSGD
;
A
#
# COMPACT_ATOMS: atom_id res chain seq x y z
N GLY A 1 2.68 -16.48 5.97
CA GLY A 1 1.23 -16.53 5.82
C GLY A 1 0.82 -15.93 4.51
N GLU A 2 -0.47 -16.02 4.20
CA GLU A 2 -1.11 -15.20 3.15
C GLU A 2 -0.88 -13.70 3.39
N VAL A 3 -0.73 -13.32 4.66
CA VAL A 3 -0.48 -11.96 5.15
C VAL A 3 0.84 -11.92 5.93
N VAL A 4 1.58 -10.83 5.80
CA VAL A 4 2.80 -10.49 6.54
C VAL A 4 2.69 -9.05 7.03
N VAL A 5 3.15 -8.76 8.24
CA VAL A 5 3.24 -7.40 8.79
C VAL A 5 4.68 -7.05 9.08
N SER A 6 5.08 -5.83 8.72
CA SER A 6 6.28 -5.20 9.25
C SER A 6 5.92 -3.94 10.03
N ALA A 7 6.72 -3.61 11.05
CA ALA A 7 6.56 -2.36 11.80
C ALA A 7 7.17 -1.15 11.07
N THR A 8 7.96 -1.41 10.03
CA THR A 8 8.65 -0.43 9.22
C THR A 8 8.46 -0.76 7.74
N ASP A 9 9.02 0.07 6.86
CA ASP A 9 9.17 -0.28 5.44
C ASP A 9 9.82 -1.66 5.29
N ALA A 10 9.08 -2.59 4.68
CA ALA A 10 9.51 -3.98 4.54
C ALA A 10 10.57 -4.16 3.45
N ALA A 11 10.81 -3.15 2.60
CA ALA A 11 11.91 -3.12 1.64
C ALA A 11 13.27 -2.82 2.31
N VAL A 12 13.27 -2.35 3.55
CA VAL A 12 14.51 -2.11 4.33
C VAL A 12 15.07 -3.44 4.84
N GLY A 13 16.35 -3.70 4.54
CA GLY A 13 17.04 -4.91 5.00
C GLY A 13 17.06 -5.02 6.53
N GLY A 14 16.59 -6.16 7.06
CA GLY A 14 16.53 -6.42 8.50
C GLY A 14 15.20 -6.02 9.16
N ALA A 15 14.20 -5.57 8.39
CA ALA A 15 12.85 -5.35 8.89
C ALA A 15 12.30 -6.63 9.56
N GLU A 16 11.78 -6.48 10.78
CA GLU A 16 11.13 -7.59 11.47
C GLU A 16 9.79 -7.90 10.78
N LEU A 17 9.56 -9.18 10.48
CA LEU A 17 8.38 -9.64 9.76
C LEU A 17 7.59 -10.63 10.61
N ALA A 18 6.31 -10.33 10.83
CA ALA A 18 5.34 -11.26 11.41
C ALA A 18 4.55 -11.94 10.27
N ALA A 19 4.53 -13.27 10.22
CA ALA A 19 3.97 -14.01 9.08
C ALA A 19 2.96 -15.10 9.43
N ASP A 20 2.86 -15.53 10.69
CA ASP A 20 1.74 -16.33 11.19
C ASP A 20 0.65 -15.42 11.77
N TRP A 21 -0.60 -15.90 11.79
CA TRP A 21 -1.74 -15.06 12.13
C TRP A 21 -1.70 -14.52 13.57
N THR A 22 -1.12 -15.27 14.51
CA THR A 22 -0.97 -14.84 15.90
C THR A 22 0.03 -13.70 16.01
N ALA A 23 1.19 -13.82 15.36
CA ALA A 23 2.19 -12.77 15.31
C ALA A 23 1.67 -11.53 14.56
N VAL A 24 0.97 -11.73 13.43
CA VAL A 24 0.34 -10.65 12.65
C VAL A 24 -0.67 -9.88 13.51
N SER A 25 -1.57 -10.58 14.19
CA SER A 25 -2.58 -9.93 15.04
C SER A 25 -1.93 -9.13 16.17
N ARG A 26 -0.90 -9.69 16.81
CA ARG A 26 -0.14 -8.98 17.86
C ARG A 26 0.60 -7.76 17.31
N ALA A 27 1.19 -7.88 16.12
CA ALA A 27 1.88 -6.76 15.48
C ALA A 27 0.91 -5.61 15.16
N ILE A 28 -0.26 -5.92 14.59
CA ILE A 28 -1.30 -4.91 14.31
C ILE A 28 -1.76 -4.22 15.59
N VAL A 29 -2.11 -5.00 16.64
CA VAL A 29 -2.53 -4.42 17.92
C VAL A 29 -1.43 -3.51 18.49
N ARG A 30 -0.17 -3.93 18.45
CA ARG A 30 0.96 -3.11 18.91
C ARG A 30 1.09 -1.81 18.12
N LEU A 31 0.99 -1.85 16.79
CA LEU A 31 1.09 -0.66 15.94
C LEU A 31 -0.08 0.30 16.16
N THR A 32 -1.29 -0.22 16.37
CA THR A 32 -2.48 0.59 16.69
C THR A 32 -2.35 1.30 18.04
N LEU A 33 -1.71 0.65 19.02
CA LEU A 33 -1.56 1.20 20.38
C LEU A 33 -0.31 2.08 20.54
N ALA A 34 0.63 2.04 19.60
CA ALA A 34 1.85 2.85 19.64
C ALA A 34 1.54 4.31 19.26
N ASP A 35 1.96 5.24 20.12
CA ASP A 35 1.96 6.69 19.85
C ASP A 35 0.62 7.19 19.28
N GLU A 36 -0.49 6.87 19.97
CA GLU A 36 -1.85 7.23 19.55
C GLU A 36 -2.22 6.81 18.12
N GLY A 37 -1.61 5.73 17.62
CA GLY A 37 -1.84 5.18 16.28
C GLY A 37 -0.83 5.64 15.24
N GLU A 38 0.21 6.39 15.60
CA GLU A 38 1.32 6.74 14.70
C GLU A 38 2.00 5.50 14.12
N GLY A 39 2.11 4.42 14.89
CA GLY A 39 2.74 3.17 14.44
C GLY A 39 2.09 2.58 13.19
N LEU A 40 0.81 2.89 12.92
CA LEU A 40 0.12 2.46 11.69
C LEU A 40 0.60 3.22 10.45
N ARG A 41 1.26 4.38 10.58
CA ARG A 41 1.77 5.14 9.44
C ARG A 41 3.07 4.57 8.89
N THR A 42 3.87 3.91 9.72
CA THR A 42 5.15 3.30 9.33
C THR A 42 5.05 1.80 9.09
N GLY A 43 4.03 1.14 9.64
CA GLY A 43 3.82 -0.28 9.48
C GLY A 43 3.25 -0.64 8.11
N GLU A 44 3.71 -1.77 7.57
CA GLU A 44 3.25 -2.30 6.29
C GLU A 44 2.51 -3.63 6.47
N LEU A 45 1.37 -3.77 5.80
CA LEU A 45 0.60 -5.01 5.67
C LEU A 45 0.77 -5.55 4.25
N LEU A 46 1.49 -6.65 4.12
CA LEU A 46 1.81 -7.29 2.86
C LEU A 46 0.94 -8.53 2.66
N VAL A 47 0.29 -8.64 1.52
CA VAL A 47 -0.47 -9.84 1.13
C VAL A 47 0.31 -10.55 0.03
N ARG A 48 0.56 -11.86 0.17
CA ARG A 48 1.30 -12.66 -0.81
C ARG A 48 0.54 -12.85 -2.13
N GLY A 49 -0.78 -12.70 -2.10
CA GLY A 49 -1.64 -12.82 -3.26
C GLY A 49 -1.52 -11.61 -4.20
N SER A 50 -1.56 -11.86 -5.50
CA SER A 50 -1.75 -10.80 -6.49
C SER A 50 -3.23 -10.47 -6.65
N VAL A 51 -3.56 -9.18 -6.70
CA VAL A 51 -4.91 -8.72 -7.07
C VAL A 51 -4.95 -8.48 -8.59
N PRO A 52 -5.82 -9.18 -9.35
CA PRO A 52 -5.97 -8.93 -10.78
C PRO A 52 -6.41 -7.48 -11.05
N LEU A 53 -5.83 -6.84 -12.07
CA LEU A 53 -6.11 -5.44 -12.42
C LEU A 53 -7.58 -5.22 -12.80
N GLU A 54 -8.27 -6.26 -13.27
CA GLU A 54 -9.68 -6.25 -13.66
C GLU A 54 -10.62 -6.12 -12.45
N ARG A 55 -10.13 -6.39 -11.23
CA ARG A 55 -10.88 -6.21 -9.98
C ARG A 55 -10.74 -4.81 -9.39
N ILE A 56 -9.86 -3.97 -9.95
CA ILE A 56 -9.64 -2.60 -9.47
C ILE A 56 -10.58 -1.65 -10.23
N ALA A 57 -11.48 -1.00 -9.49
CA ALA A 57 -12.42 -0.05 -10.09
C ALA A 57 -11.74 1.25 -10.56
N LEU A 58 -10.70 1.71 -9.84
CA LEU A 58 -10.01 2.96 -10.10
C LEU A 58 -8.59 2.93 -9.53
N ILE A 59 -7.63 3.40 -10.33
CA ILE A 59 -6.30 3.81 -9.85
C ILE A 59 -6.30 5.34 -9.80
N ALA A 60 -6.30 5.90 -8.60
CA ALA A 60 -6.15 7.34 -8.42
C ALA A 60 -4.67 7.74 -8.40
N VAL A 61 -4.37 8.91 -8.95
CA VAL A 61 -3.02 9.45 -9.01
C VAL A 61 -3.00 10.93 -8.62
N SER A 62 -1.82 11.46 -8.30
CA SER A 62 -1.67 12.83 -7.81
C SER A 62 -1.87 13.91 -8.87
N ASN A 63 -1.49 13.66 -10.12
CA ASN A 63 -1.54 14.65 -11.21
C ASN A 63 -1.60 13.99 -12.60
N ASP A 64 -1.83 14.80 -13.64
CA ASP A 64 -1.95 14.34 -15.02
C ASP A 64 -0.67 13.66 -15.54
N ARG A 65 0.51 14.17 -15.18
CA ARG A 65 1.79 13.56 -15.57
C ARG A 65 1.89 12.11 -15.08
N VAL A 66 1.51 11.85 -13.83
CA VAL A 66 1.48 10.49 -13.28
C VAL A 66 0.37 9.66 -13.94
N ARG A 67 -0.81 10.26 -14.22
CA ARG A 67 -1.91 9.57 -14.91
C ARG A 67 -1.46 9.01 -16.25
N ASP A 68 -0.76 9.82 -17.04
CA ASP A 68 -0.35 9.45 -18.39
C ASP A 68 0.71 8.34 -18.35
N ARG A 69 1.65 8.41 -17.40
CA ARG A 69 2.63 7.33 -17.17
C ARG A 69 1.96 6.02 -16.79
N VAL A 70 0.99 6.04 -15.85
CA VAL A 70 0.27 4.83 -15.42
C VAL A 70 -0.57 4.27 -16.57
N ARG A 71 -1.26 5.12 -17.34
CA ARG A 71 -2.01 4.69 -18.53
C ARG A 71 -1.12 3.99 -19.57
N ALA A 72 0.07 4.52 -19.82
CA ALA A 72 1.02 3.90 -20.74
C ALA A 72 1.46 2.51 -20.24
N ALA A 73 1.76 2.37 -18.94
CA ALA A 73 2.14 1.10 -18.33
C ALA A 73 1.02 0.05 -18.41
N LEU A 74 -0.23 0.43 -18.10
CA LEU A 74 -1.40 -0.46 -18.21
C LEU A 74 -1.60 -0.93 -19.66
N LYS A 75 -1.51 -0.01 -20.63
CA LYS A 75 -1.64 -0.34 -22.05
C LYS A 75 -0.56 -1.33 -22.51
N ALA A 76 0.67 -1.20 -22.01
CA ALA A 76 1.78 -2.09 -22.35
C ALA A 76 1.52 -3.56 -21.94
N VAL A 77 0.67 -3.79 -20.94
CA VAL A 77 0.27 -5.12 -20.48
C VAL A 77 -1.17 -5.49 -20.88
N GLY A 78 -1.80 -4.70 -21.75
CA GLY A 78 -3.17 -4.95 -22.22
C GLY A 78 -4.28 -4.65 -21.20
N ALA A 79 -3.96 -4.01 -20.08
CA ALA A 79 -4.92 -3.64 -19.05
C ALA A 79 -5.63 -2.32 -19.40
N ASN A 80 -6.92 -2.24 -19.05
CA ASN A 80 -7.79 -1.09 -19.32
C ASN A 80 -8.38 -0.45 -18.04
N THR A 81 -7.79 -0.76 -16.88
CA THR A 81 -8.19 -0.21 -15.57
C THR A 81 -8.27 1.32 -15.61
N ARG A 82 -9.34 1.87 -15.03
CA ARG A 82 -9.57 3.33 -15.02
C ARG A 82 -8.48 4.04 -14.21
N VAL A 83 -7.94 5.13 -14.75
CA VAL A 83 -7.00 6.02 -14.05
C VAL A 83 -7.54 7.45 -14.01
N ALA A 84 -7.62 8.05 -12.82
CA ALA A 84 -8.09 9.41 -12.60
C ALA A 84 -7.17 10.19 -11.65
N VAL A 85 -7.09 11.51 -11.85
CA VAL A 85 -6.36 12.40 -10.94
C VAL A 85 -7.27 12.68 -9.73
N TYR A 86 -6.77 12.45 -8.52
CA TYR A 86 -7.53 12.69 -7.28
C TYR A 86 -6.63 13.32 -6.19
N PRO A 87 -6.38 14.64 -6.27
CA PRO A 87 -5.46 15.35 -5.37
C PRO A 87 -5.77 15.20 -3.86
N PRO A 88 -7.03 15.07 -3.40
CA PRO A 88 -7.33 14.93 -1.97
C PRO A 88 -6.71 13.70 -1.29
N TRP A 89 -6.27 12.67 -2.04
CA TRP A 89 -5.59 11.49 -1.47
C TRP A 89 -4.07 11.62 -1.43
N PHE A 90 -3.52 12.66 -2.05
CA PHE A 90 -2.08 12.90 -2.17
C PHE A 90 -1.70 14.23 -1.53
N LEU A 91 -2.36 14.58 -0.42
CA LEU A 91 -1.95 15.70 0.39
C LEU A 91 -0.55 15.40 0.90
N GLY A 92 0.43 16.23 0.51
CA GLY A 92 1.74 16.19 1.16
C GLY A 92 1.56 16.44 2.65
N SER A 93 2.47 15.93 3.46
CA SER A 93 2.63 16.40 4.84
C SER A 93 2.64 17.92 4.78
N GLY A 94 1.60 18.58 5.30
CA GLY A 94 1.61 20.04 5.36
C GLY A 94 2.85 20.45 6.13
N ASP A 95 3.63 21.36 5.56
CA ASP A 95 4.69 22.07 6.30
C ASP A 95 4.10 22.81 7.51
#